data_AF-A0A4Y9J5B8-F1
#
_entry.id   AF-A0A4Y9J5B8-F1
#
_cell.length_a   1.000
_cell.length_b   1.000
_cell.length_c   1.000
_cell.angle_alpha   90.00
_cell.angle_beta   90.00
_cell.angle_gamma   90.00
#
_symmetry.space_group_name_H-M   'P 1'
#
loop_
_entity.id
_entity.type
_entity.pdbx_description
1 polymer ?
#
loop_
_entity_poly.entity_id
_entity_poly.type
_entity_poly.pdbx_seq_one_letter_code
_entity_poly.pdbx_strand_id
1 'polypeptide(L)'
;MCKTPELPATIVAAQEKFEVALRDAAAIDIVNNFGAAFKAAQVITLIREALTDEVMAKVFMPLMNTKVGFRTDRDGKPDKNGKTKPLYDVATVRDAIVDAAIIGLLPTGNQFNIISGTMYPTKEGYTVLLKKIGAKYIIDIQADRSQNPGFAEFPCKISYSYNGEKNSLTVVATVRRDQYSSNDQLRGKAERRAKKALYEYLTGTDYGDADETSSRPNVVIDTVAVEISEKANTGAAIGFDDEEATIVTESAQEAPAYAPQAQTNAAQPAAPVQPVEVYQPQADPQPAPAYNAPRRPGF
;
A
#
# COMPACT_ATOMS: atom_id res chain seq x y z
N MET A 1 -35.17 31.46 2.44
CA MET A 1 -34.44 30.64 1.45
C MET A 1 -33.04 31.21 1.32
N CYS A 2 -32.05 30.64 2.01
CA CYS A 2 -30.65 31.01 1.77
C CYS A 2 -30.27 30.45 0.40
N LYS A 3 -29.96 31.32 -0.56
CA LYS A 3 -29.36 30.91 -1.83
C LYS A 3 -28.03 30.23 -1.49
N THR A 4 -27.88 28.95 -1.85
CA THR A 4 -26.58 28.29 -1.82
C THR A 4 -25.61 29.15 -2.64
N PRO A 5 -24.45 29.55 -2.11
CA PRO A 5 -23.50 30.34 -2.88
C PRO A 5 -23.11 29.55 -4.13
N GLU A 6 -23.37 30.11 -5.31
CA GLU A 6 -22.96 29.52 -6.58
C GLU A 6 -21.43 29.52 -6.63
N LEU A 7 -20.85 28.36 -6.96
CA LEU A 7 -19.42 28.24 -7.12
C LEU A 7 -18.97 29.08 -8.33
N PRO A 8 -17.82 29.80 -8.24
CA PRO A 8 -17.25 30.49 -9.38
C PRO A 8 -17.11 29.56 -10.58
N ALA A 9 -17.36 30.07 -11.80
CA ALA A 9 -17.30 29.30 -13.03
C ALA A 9 -15.94 28.59 -13.23
N THR A 10 -14.84 29.18 -12.72
CA THR A 10 -13.50 28.58 -12.73
C THR A 10 -13.43 27.29 -11.90
N ILE A 11 -14.10 27.25 -10.74
CA ILE A 11 -14.15 26.08 -9.86
C ILE A 11 -15.04 24.99 -10.48
N VAL A 12 -16.17 25.38 -11.10
CA VAL A 12 -17.05 24.43 -11.79
C VAL A 12 -16.32 23.75 -12.95
N ALA A 13 -15.63 24.52 -13.80
CA ALA A 13 -14.84 23.95 -14.90
C ALA A 13 -13.70 23.04 -14.41
N ALA A 14 -13.07 23.38 -13.27
CA ALA A 14 -12.07 22.53 -12.65
C ALA A 14 -12.68 21.22 -12.12
N GLN A 15 -13.86 21.27 -11.52
CA GLN A 15 -14.58 20.08 -11.07
C GLN A 15 -14.86 19.13 -12.23
N GLU A 16 -15.41 19.63 -13.35
CA GLU A 16 -15.69 18.81 -14.53
C GLU A 16 -14.43 18.14 -15.08
N LYS A 17 -13.32 18.87 -15.18
CA LYS A 17 -12.02 18.32 -15.60
C LYS A 17 -11.52 17.24 -14.65
N PHE A 18 -11.63 17.48 -13.34
CA PHE A 18 -11.21 16.54 -12.32
C PHE A 18 -12.02 15.25 -12.38
N GLU A 19 -13.35 15.34 -12.53
CA GLU A 19 -14.24 14.19 -12.66
C GLU A 19 -13.92 13.33 -13.89
N VAL A 20 -13.65 13.95 -15.04
CA VAL A 20 -13.22 13.25 -16.25
C VAL A 20 -11.90 12.52 -16.01
N ALA A 21 -10.91 13.19 -15.42
CA ALA A 21 -9.61 12.58 -15.16
C ALA A 21 -9.69 11.39 -14.18
N LEU A 22 -10.56 11.45 -13.17
CA LEU A 22 -10.79 10.33 -12.25
C LEU A 22 -11.47 9.13 -12.90
N ARG A 23 -12.37 9.37 -13.85
CA ARG A 23 -13.00 8.30 -14.60
C ARG A 23 -11.96 7.56 -15.46
N ASP A 24 -11.05 8.31 -16.08
CA ASP A 24 -9.96 7.74 -16.87
C ASP A 24 -8.98 6.97 -15.98
N ALA A 25 -8.66 7.48 -14.78
CA ALA A 25 -7.81 6.81 -13.79
C ALA A 25 -8.34 5.42 -13.42
N ALA A 26 -9.66 5.31 -13.16
CA ALA A 26 -10.31 4.07 -12.74
C ALA A 26 -10.31 2.98 -13.83
N ALA A 27 -10.04 3.34 -15.10
CA ALA A 27 -10.02 2.42 -16.23
C ALA A 27 -8.62 1.89 -16.58
N ILE A 28 -7.57 2.30 -15.86
CA ILE A 28 -6.19 1.90 -16.16
C ILE A 28 -5.88 0.57 -15.46
N ASP A 29 -5.76 -0.50 -16.25
CA ASP A 29 -5.13 -1.75 -15.81
C ASP A 29 -3.62 -1.66 -16.07
N ILE A 30 -2.82 -1.61 -14.99
CA ILE A 30 -1.40 -1.20 -15.03
C ILE A 30 -0.45 -2.38 -15.33
N VAL A 31 -0.96 -3.62 -15.30
CA VAL A 31 -0.07 -4.79 -15.37
C VAL A 31 0.47 -5.00 -16.80
N ASN A 32 1.79 -4.86 -16.96
CA ASN A 32 2.60 -5.21 -18.15
C ASN A 32 2.39 -4.40 -19.44
N ASN A 33 1.96 -3.14 -19.37
CA ASN A 33 1.79 -2.29 -20.56
C ASN A 33 2.46 -0.92 -20.39
N PHE A 34 3.55 -0.66 -21.11
CA PHE A 34 4.20 0.67 -21.14
C PHE A 34 3.20 1.79 -21.55
N GLY A 35 2.20 1.46 -22.37
CA GLY A 35 1.11 2.39 -22.72
C GLY A 35 0.22 2.75 -21.53
N ALA A 36 0.05 1.87 -20.54
CA ALA A 36 -0.68 2.17 -19.31
C ALA A 36 0.08 3.18 -18.43
N ALA A 37 1.41 3.12 -18.41
CA ALA A 37 2.23 4.09 -17.69
C ALA A 37 2.13 5.51 -18.27
N PHE A 38 2.13 5.66 -19.61
CA PHE A 38 1.90 6.96 -20.26
C PHE A 38 0.49 7.50 -20.00
N LYS A 39 -0.53 6.64 -20.04
CA LYS A 39 -1.91 7.02 -19.70
C LYS A 39 -2.01 7.47 -18.25
N ALA A 40 -1.38 6.75 -17.31
CA ALA A 40 -1.35 7.15 -15.91
C ALA A 40 -0.67 8.51 -15.71
N ALA A 41 0.47 8.75 -16.39
CA ALA A 41 1.15 10.04 -16.35
C ALA A 41 0.30 11.19 -16.93
N GLN A 42 -0.41 10.94 -18.02
CA GLN A 42 -1.36 11.91 -18.60
C GLN A 42 -2.50 12.22 -17.64
N VAL A 43 -3.10 11.21 -17.04
CA VAL A 43 -4.17 11.38 -16.04
C VAL A 43 -3.67 12.18 -14.84
N ILE A 44 -2.49 11.86 -14.30
CA ILE A 44 -1.85 12.64 -13.21
C ILE A 44 -1.71 14.10 -13.61
N THR A 45 -1.31 14.37 -14.85
CA THR A 45 -1.13 15.72 -15.37
C THR A 45 -2.47 16.46 -15.44
N LEU A 46 -3.52 15.83 -15.97
CA LEU A 46 -4.87 16.40 -16.03
C LEU A 46 -5.44 16.71 -14.64
N ILE A 47 -5.23 15.82 -13.67
CA ILE A 47 -5.64 16.04 -12.28
C ILE A 47 -4.90 17.25 -11.71
N ARG A 48 -3.57 17.36 -11.92
CA ARG A 48 -2.77 18.51 -11.45
C ARG A 48 -3.23 19.83 -12.07
N GLU A 49 -3.54 19.84 -13.37
CA GLU A 49 -4.06 21.02 -14.08
C GLU A 49 -5.45 21.44 -13.60
N ALA A 50 -6.30 20.48 -13.23
CA ALA A 50 -7.60 20.77 -12.63
C ALA A 50 -7.47 21.37 -11.21
N LEU A 51 -6.45 20.95 -10.45
CA LEU A 51 -6.15 21.45 -9.11
C LEU A 51 -5.36 22.78 -9.13
N THR A 52 -5.91 23.80 -9.79
CA THR A 52 -5.30 25.14 -9.87
C THR A 52 -5.05 25.76 -8.48
N ASP A 53 -4.20 26.78 -8.40
CA ASP A 53 -3.94 27.48 -7.14
C ASP A 53 -5.22 28.05 -6.51
N GLU A 54 -6.14 28.55 -7.33
CA GLU A 54 -7.44 29.03 -6.86
C GLU A 54 -8.28 27.91 -6.25
N VAL A 55 -8.37 26.76 -6.92
CA VAL A 55 -9.11 25.58 -6.45
C VAL A 55 -8.50 25.07 -5.15
N MET A 56 -7.18 24.95 -5.10
CA MET A 56 -6.48 24.54 -3.89
C MET A 56 -6.77 25.51 -2.74
N ALA A 57 -6.61 26.81 -2.95
CA ALA A 57 -6.80 27.82 -1.90
C ALA A 57 -8.24 27.89 -1.38
N LYS A 58 -9.25 27.77 -2.26
CA LYS A 58 -10.67 27.96 -1.90
C LYS A 58 -11.40 26.69 -1.50
N VAL A 59 -10.97 25.52 -2.01
CA VAL A 59 -11.69 24.26 -1.84
C VAL A 59 -10.96 23.32 -0.90
N PHE A 60 -9.68 23.03 -1.17
CA PHE A 60 -8.99 21.92 -0.49
C PHE A 60 -8.12 22.33 0.69
N MET A 61 -7.42 23.47 0.61
CA MET A 61 -6.63 24.00 1.73
C MET A 61 -7.48 24.26 2.99
N PRO A 62 -8.74 24.77 2.89
CA PRO A 62 -9.61 24.90 4.06
C PRO A 62 -10.00 23.57 4.73
N LEU A 63 -9.83 22.43 4.05
CA LEU A 63 -10.11 21.10 4.60
C LEU A 63 -8.94 20.55 5.43
N MET A 64 -7.71 21.08 5.23
CA MET A 64 -6.52 20.64 5.93
C MET A 64 -6.68 20.81 7.45
N ASN A 65 -6.39 19.76 8.20
CA ASN A 65 -6.51 19.72 9.67
C ASN A 65 -7.93 19.96 10.20
N THR A 66 -8.95 19.65 9.41
CA THR A 66 -10.36 19.66 9.84
C THR A 66 -10.88 18.24 10.10
N LYS A 67 -12.03 18.11 10.78
CA LYS A 67 -12.68 16.80 10.99
C LYS A 67 -13.32 16.26 9.71
N VAL A 68 -13.81 17.16 8.85
CA VAL A 68 -14.51 16.80 7.61
C VAL A 68 -13.53 16.54 6.47
N GLY A 69 -12.36 17.17 6.49
CA GLY A 69 -11.29 17.02 5.51
C GLY A 69 -10.32 15.88 5.82
N PHE A 70 -9.03 16.21 5.84
CA PHE A 70 -7.91 15.30 6.12
C PHE A 70 -7.01 15.88 7.22
N ARG A 71 -6.23 15.02 7.89
CA ARG A 71 -5.28 15.42 8.94
C ARG A 71 -3.84 15.40 8.43
N THR A 72 -3.00 16.21 9.04
CA THR A 72 -1.56 16.21 8.78
C THR A 72 -0.75 16.13 10.07
N ASP A 73 0.51 15.73 9.98
CA ASP A 73 1.47 15.79 11.10
C ASP A 73 2.06 17.21 11.32
N ARG A 74 1.63 18.18 10.51
CA ARG A 74 1.92 19.61 10.63
C ARG A 74 0.63 20.37 10.86
N ASP A 75 0.10 20.26 12.08
CA ASP A 75 -1.23 20.76 12.48
C ASP A 75 -1.22 22.17 13.10
N GLY A 76 -0.07 22.86 13.05
CA GLY A 76 0.10 24.18 13.62
C GLY A 76 0.20 24.20 15.15
N LYS A 77 0.25 23.03 15.81
CA LYS A 77 0.48 22.95 17.25
C LYS A 77 1.98 22.90 17.57
N PRO A 78 2.41 23.45 18.73
CA PRO A 78 3.78 23.31 19.19
C PRO A 78 4.13 21.85 19.47
N ASP A 79 5.33 21.43 19.08
CA ASP A 79 5.90 20.15 19.47
C ASP A 79 6.33 20.15 20.96
N LYS A 80 6.92 19.02 21.42
CA LYS A 80 7.42 18.88 22.80
C LYS A 80 8.50 19.90 23.18
N ASN A 81 9.16 20.51 22.19
CA ASN A 81 10.18 21.53 22.38
C ASN A 81 9.61 22.96 22.22
N GLY A 82 8.28 23.10 22.10
CA GLY A 82 7.61 24.37 21.87
C GLY A 82 7.73 24.90 20.44
N LYS A 83 8.32 24.14 19.51
CA LYS A 83 8.50 24.56 18.13
C LYS A 83 7.28 24.16 17.31
N THR A 84 6.69 25.12 16.62
CA THR A 84 5.57 24.84 15.70
C THR A 84 6.13 24.55 14.31
N LYS A 85 5.78 23.39 13.74
CA LYS A 85 6.09 23.10 12.34
C LYS A 85 5.15 23.93 11.44
N PRO A 86 5.67 24.56 10.37
CA PRO A 86 4.80 25.25 9.42
C PRO A 86 3.84 24.27 8.77
N LEU A 87 2.62 24.72 8.48
CA LEU A 87 1.64 23.92 7.73
C LEU A 87 2.22 23.50 6.37
N TYR A 88 1.67 22.43 5.80
CA TYR A 88 2.02 22.05 4.43
C TYR A 88 1.58 23.11 3.44
N ASP A 89 2.39 23.32 2.40
CA ASP A 89 2.13 24.27 1.34
C ASP A 89 1.16 23.69 0.29
N VAL A 90 0.70 24.54 -0.62
CA VAL A 90 -0.26 24.16 -1.67
C VAL A 90 0.28 23.05 -2.55
N ALA A 91 1.57 23.08 -2.90
CA ALA A 91 2.19 22.06 -3.74
C ALA A 91 2.16 20.68 -3.06
N THR A 92 2.59 20.58 -1.79
CA THR A 92 2.56 19.29 -1.07
C THR A 92 1.14 18.75 -0.93
N VAL A 93 0.18 19.62 -0.60
CA VAL A 93 -1.23 19.19 -0.45
C VAL A 93 -1.83 18.78 -1.80
N ARG A 94 -1.50 19.48 -2.89
CA ARG A 94 -1.94 19.13 -4.25
C ARG A 94 -1.46 17.74 -4.62
N ASP A 95 -0.18 17.46 -4.40
CA ASP A 95 0.43 16.17 -4.73
C ASP A 95 -0.23 15.03 -3.95
N ALA A 96 -0.45 15.23 -2.64
CA ALA A 96 -1.15 14.24 -1.82
C ALA A 96 -2.60 14.00 -2.27
N ILE A 97 -3.31 15.04 -2.73
CA ILE A 97 -4.67 14.89 -3.29
C ILE A 97 -4.64 14.11 -4.59
N VAL A 98 -3.66 14.36 -5.46
CA VAL A 98 -3.50 13.61 -6.71
C VAL A 98 -3.28 12.14 -6.41
N ASP A 99 -2.36 11.81 -5.51
CA ASP A 99 -2.08 10.42 -5.11
C ASP A 99 -3.32 9.74 -4.53
N ALA A 100 -4.05 10.43 -3.65
CA ALA A 100 -5.30 9.93 -3.07
C ALA A 100 -6.34 9.65 -4.15
N ALA A 101 -6.51 10.57 -5.09
CA ALA A 101 -7.58 10.51 -6.07
C ALA A 101 -7.37 9.38 -7.09
N ILE A 102 -6.12 9.10 -7.49
CA ILE A 102 -5.76 7.99 -8.39
C ILE A 102 -6.23 6.65 -7.84
N ILE A 103 -6.05 6.41 -6.54
CA ILE A 103 -6.48 5.17 -5.89
C ILE A 103 -7.96 5.22 -5.46
N GLY A 104 -8.64 6.33 -5.71
CA GLY A 104 -10.07 6.50 -5.45
C GLY A 104 -10.41 6.95 -4.03
N LEU A 105 -9.51 7.61 -3.32
CA LEU A 105 -9.82 8.30 -2.07
C LEU A 105 -10.24 9.75 -2.32
N LEU A 106 -10.97 10.32 -1.37
CA LEU A 106 -11.44 11.71 -1.44
C LEU A 106 -10.76 12.60 -0.38
N PRO A 107 -10.57 13.90 -0.64
CA PRO A 107 -10.09 14.89 0.35
C PRO A 107 -11.07 15.18 1.51
N THR A 108 -12.20 14.48 1.55
CA THR A 108 -13.24 14.60 2.57
C THR A 108 -13.55 13.25 3.20
N GLY A 109 -14.16 13.29 4.39
CA GLY A 109 -14.49 12.09 5.16
C GLY A 109 -13.28 11.44 5.82
N ASN A 110 -12.19 12.19 6.03
CA ASN A 110 -10.96 11.70 6.64
C ASN A 110 -10.41 10.45 5.96
N GLN A 111 -10.47 10.35 4.63
CA GLN A 111 -10.09 9.12 3.89
C GLN A 111 -8.58 8.95 3.72
N PHE A 112 -7.81 10.04 3.71
CA PHE A 112 -6.35 10.00 3.76
C PHE A 112 -5.83 11.05 4.74
N ASN A 113 -4.57 10.89 5.14
CA ASN A 113 -3.81 11.88 5.90
C ASN A 113 -2.49 12.16 5.18
N ILE A 114 -1.90 13.32 5.46
CA ILE A 114 -0.56 13.68 4.97
C ILE A 114 0.43 13.55 6.12
N ILE A 115 1.42 12.68 5.98
CA ILE A 115 2.47 12.47 6.99
C ILE A 115 3.80 12.61 6.29
N SER A 116 4.69 13.45 6.82
CA SER A 116 6.00 13.70 6.22
C SER A 116 5.96 14.20 4.76
N GLY A 117 4.81 14.73 4.32
CA GLY A 117 4.58 15.24 2.97
C GLY A 117 3.97 14.23 2.01
N THR A 118 3.74 13.00 2.45
CA THR A 118 3.20 11.90 1.63
C THR A 118 1.79 11.55 2.04
N MET A 119 0.97 11.14 1.08
CA MET A 119 -0.40 10.68 1.31
C MET A 119 -0.43 9.25 1.88
N TYR A 120 -1.22 9.04 2.93
CA TYR A 120 -1.50 7.72 3.48
C TYR A 120 -2.99 7.49 3.70
N PRO A 121 -3.56 6.36 3.22
CA PRO A 121 -4.97 6.02 3.47
C PRO A 121 -5.25 5.80 4.96
N THR A 122 -6.35 6.35 5.46
CA THR A 122 -6.79 6.16 6.85
C THR A 122 -7.61 4.88 7.00
N LYS A 123 -8.11 4.63 8.22
CA LYS A 123 -9.11 3.59 8.47
C LYS A 123 -10.36 3.77 7.60
N GLU A 124 -10.85 5.00 7.49
CA GLU A 124 -12.01 5.37 6.68
C GLU A 124 -11.69 5.21 5.19
N GLY A 125 -10.48 5.58 4.77
CA GLY A 125 -9.99 5.38 3.41
C GLY A 125 -10.02 3.92 2.99
N TYR A 126 -9.37 3.02 3.75
CA TYR A 126 -9.42 1.59 3.43
C TYR A 126 -10.83 1.01 3.49
N THR A 127 -11.72 1.58 4.32
CA THR A 127 -13.13 1.17 4.30
C THR A 127 -13.80 1.50 2.95
N VAL A 128 -13.52 2.68 2.40
CA VAL A 128 -14.01 3.07 1.07
C VAL A 128 -13.38 2.19 -0.02
N LEU A 129 -12.07 1.94 0.03
CA LEU A 129 -11.38 1.11 -0.96
C LEU A 129 -11.89 -0.33 -0.97
N LEU A 130 -11.99 -0.97 0.20
CA LEU A 130 -12.55 -2.32 0.33
C LEU A 130 -14.00 -2.39 -0.17
N LYS A 131 -14.81 -1.37 0.12
CA LYS A 131 -16.18 -1.28 -0.41
C LYS A 131 -16.20 -1.14 -1.93
N LYS A 132 -15.29 -0.37 -2.52
CA LYS A 132 -15.21 -0.16 -3.98
C LYS A 132 -14.89 -1.45 -4.74
N ILE A 133 -14.00 -2.27 -4.22
CA ILE A 133 -13.71 -3.59 -4.81
C ILE A 133 -14.80 -4.62 -4.50
N GLY A 134 -15.82 -4.27 -3.70
CA GLY A 134 -16.93 -5.17 -3.35
C GLY A 134 -16.63 -6.15 -2.22
N ALA A 135 -15.54 -5.96 -1.47
CA ALA A 135 -15.20 -6.79 -0.32
C ALA A 135 -16.14 -6.50 0.86
N LYS A 136 -16.76 -7.54 1.41
CA LYS A 136 -17.50 -7.49 2.67
C LYS A 136 -16.64 -8.13 3.75
N TYR A 137 -16.49 -7.52 4.91
CA TYR A 137 -15.59 -8.04 5.93
C TYR A 137 -16.06 -7.73 7.35
N ILE A 138 -15.57 -8.53 8.29
CA ILE A 138 -15.69 -8.37 9.73
C ILE A 138 -14.27 -8.52 10.30
N ILE A 139 -13.85 -7.58 11.15
CA ILE A 139 -12.57 -7.62 11.83
C ILE A 139 -12.83 -7.78 13.33
N ASP A 140 -12.42 -8.92 13.88
CA ASP A 140 -12.36 -9.15 15.32
C ASP A 140 -10.95 -8.83 15.82
N ILE A 141 -10.83 -7.73 16.57
CA ILE A 141 -9.57 -7.28 17.15
C ILE A 141 -9.46 -7.88 18.55
N GLN A 142 -8.58 -8.87 18.72
CA GLN A 142 -8.39 -9.52 20.00
C GLN A 142 -7.66 -8.61 21.01
N ALA A 143 -7.60 -9.06 22.26
CA ALA A 143 -6.84 -8.36 23.30
C ALA A 143 -5.35 -8.30 22.95
N ASP A 144 -4.70 -7.27 23.45
CA ASP A 144 -3.26 -7.07 23.33
C ASP A 144 -2.50 -8.24 23.95
N ARG A 145 -1.61 -8.87 23.16
CA ARG A 145 -0.78 -10.00 23.60
C ARG A 145 0.69 -9.63 23.82
N SER A 146 1.03 -8.37 23.63
CA SER A 146 2.42 -7.93 23.75
C SER A 146 2.93 -8.08 25.18
N GLN A 147 4.17 -8.55 25.30
CA GLN A 147 4.91 -8.57 26.56
C GLN A 147 5.77 -7.31 26.73
N ASN A 148 5.97 -6.55 25.65
CA ASN A 148 6.81 -5.35 25.62
C ASN A 148 5.98 -4.10 26.02
N PRO A 149 6.44 -3.27 26.97
CA PRO A 149 5.73 -2.05 27.35
C PRO A 149 5.64 -1.00 26.23
N GLY A 150 6.59 -0.95 25.29
CA GLY A 150 6.66 0.05 24.21
C GLY A 150 5.80 -0.25 22.98
N PHE A 151 5.26 -1.45 22.85
CA PHE A 151 4.44 -1.87 21.70
C PHE A 151 3.24 -2.67 22.18
N ALA A 152 2.12 -2.54 21.48
CA ALA A 152 0.93 -3.34 21.61
C ALA A 152 0.84 -4.28 20.40
N GLU A 153 0.42 -5.52 20.60
CA GLU A 153 0.24 -6.50 19.53
C GLU A 153 -1.19 -7.02 19.57
N PHE A 154 -1.95 -6.67 18.53
CA PHE A 154 -3.35 -7.06 18.41
C PHE A 154 -3.50 -8.11 17.30
N PRO A 155 -3.80 -9.37 17.63
CA PRO A 155 -4.26 -10.33 16.64
C PRO A 155 -5.63 -9.89 16.10
N CYS A 156 -5.70 -9.64 14.80
CA CYS A 156 -6.90 -9.25 14.09
C CYS A 156 -7.35 -10.43 13.23
N LYS A 157 -8.46 -11.07 13.62
CA LYS A 157 -9.11 -12.10 12.80
C LYS A 157 -10.07 -11.43 11.83
N ILE A 158 -9.79 -11.56 10.55
CA ILE A 158 -10.54 -10.95 9.46
C ILE A 158 -11.34 -12.06 8.78
N SER A 159 -12.66 -11.97 8.81
CA SER A 159 -13.54 -12.81 7.99
C SER A 159 -14.07 -11.96 6.87
N TYR A 160 -13.85 -12.36 5.62
CA TYR A 160 -14.24 -11.57 4.45
C TYR A 160 -14.93 -12.41 3.38
N SER A 161 -15.70 -11.72 2.54
CA SER A 161 -16.27 -12.26 1.32
C SER A 161 -15.90 -11.37 0.15
N TYR A 162 -15.35 -11.98 -0.88
CA TYR A 162 -14.85 -11.34 -2.09
C TYR A 162 -15.09 -12.27 -3.27
N ASN A 163 -15.59 -11.74 -4.39
CA ASN A 163 -15.94 -12.53 -5.60
C ASN A 163 -16.86 -13.74 -5.34
N GLY A 164 -17.73 -13.68 -4.33
CA GLY A 164 -18.67 -14.75 -3.97
C GLY A 164 -18.11 -15.80 -3.01
N GLU A 165 -16.80 -15.81 -2.78
CA GLU A 165 -16.16 -16.71 -1.81
C GLU A 165 -16.16 -16.10 -0.42
N LYS A 166 -16.13 -16.96 0.62
CA LYS A 166 -15.96 -16.56 2.02
C LYS A 166 -14.66 -17.14 2.52
N ASN A 167 -13.79 -16.29 3.02
CA ASN A 167 -12.45 -16.66 3.48
C ASN A 167 -12.13 -15.98 4.80
N SER A 168 -11.04 -16.43 5.45
CA SER A 168 -10.55 -15.81 6.66
C SER A 168 -9.04 -15.63 6.64
N LEU A 169 -8.60 -14.53 7.24
CA LEU A 169 -7.21 -14.13 7.33
C LEU A 169 -6.93 -13.67 8.77
N THR A 170 -5.84 -14.11 9.37
CA THR A 170 -5.38 -13.56 10.65
C THR A 170 -4.14 -12.72 10.42
N VAL A 171 -4.16 -11.48 10.94
CA VAL A 171 -3.04 -10.54 10.88
C VAL A 171 -2.71 -10.06 12.28
N VAL A 172 -1.44 -10.11 12.67
CA VAL A 172 -0.97 -9.50 13.91
C VAL A 172 -0.59 -8.04 13.65
N ALA A 173 -1.36 -7.10 14.22
CA ALA A 173 -1.09 -5.68 14.09
C ALA A 173 -0.24 -5.18 15.27
N THR A 174 1.02 -4.85 15.00
CA THR A 174 1.91 -4.23 15.98
C THR A 174 1.77 -2.70 15.96
N VAL A 175 1.55 -2.09 17.11
CA VAL A 175 1.30 -0.66 17.27
C VAL A 175 2.18 -0.11 18.39
N ARG A 176 2.92 0.97 18.14
CA ARG A 176 3.71 1.64 19.18
C ARG A 176 2.81 2.24 20.26
N ARG A 177 3.17 2.03 21.53
CA ARG A 177 2.55 2.71 22.68
C ARG A 177 3.32 3.98 22.99
N ASP A 178 2.59 5.07 23.15
CA ASP A 178 3.08 6.31 23.75
C ASP A 178 2.45 6.52 25.14
N GLN A 179 3.07 7.35 25.97
CA GLN A 179 2.61 7.64 27.35
C GLN A 179 1.15 8.15 27.43
N TYR A 180 0.60 8.61 26.32
CA TYR A 180 -0.77 9.13 26.21
C TYR A 180 -1.67 8.26 25.31
N SER A 181 -1.21 7.07 24.90
CA SER A 181 -2.00 6.16 24.05
C SER A 181 -3.12 5.52 24.85
N SER A 182 -4.36 5.88 24.54
CA SER A 182 -5.52 5.15 25.06
C SER A 182 -5.68 3.80 24.35
N ASN A 183 -6.33 2.84 25.02
CA ASN A 183 -6.62 1.53 24.40
C ASN A 183 -7.43 1.68 23.10
N ASP A 184 -8.39 2.61 23.08
CA ASP A 184 -9.18 2.94 21.89
C ASP A 184 -8.31 3.43 20.72
N GLN A 185 -7.34 4.32 20.98
CA GLN A 185 -6.41 4.79 19.94
C GLN A 185 -5.55 3.65 19.38
N LEU A 186 -5.08 2.75 20.25
CA LEU A 186 -4.29 1.59 19.85
C LEU A 186 -5.11 0.61 19.00
N ARG A 187 -6.37 0.32 19.39
CA ARG A 187 -7.29 -0.51 18.60
C ARG A 187 -7.65 0.14 17.28
N GLY A 188 -7.84 1.46 17.23
CA GLY A 188 -8.08 2.19 15.97
C GLY A 188 -6.89 2.10 14.99
N LYS A 189 -5.64 2.16 15.50
CA LYS A 189 -4.43 1.93 14.70
C LYS A 189 -4.34 0.47 14.22
N ALA A 190 -4.66 -0.50 15.08
CA ALA A 190 -4.69 -1.91 14.71
C ALA A 190 -5.75 -2.21 13.63
N GLU A 191 -6.95 -1.63 13.75
CA GLU A 191 -8.02 -1.74 12.76
C GLU A 191 -7.57 -1.22 11.39
N ARG A 192 -6.88 -0.06 11.35
CA ARG A 192 -6.32 0.48 10.11
C ARG A 192 -5.32 -0.49 9.47
N ARG A 193 -4.39 -1.06 10.26
CA ARG A 193 -3.40 -2.04 9.77
C ARG A 193 -4.07 -3.32 9.25
N ALA A 194 -5.11 -3.81 9.92
CA ALA A 194 -5.87 -4.98 9.47
C ALA A 194 -6.61 -4.72 8.14
N LYS A 195 -7.25 -3.55 7.99
CA LYS A 195 -7.90 -3.15 6.73
C LYS A 195 -6.90 -2.97 5.58
N LYS A 196 -5.75 -2.37 5.87
CA LYS A 196 -4.63 -2.28 4.92
C LYS A 196 -4.23 -3.67 4.44
N ALA A 197 -3.89 -4.57 5.37
CA ALA A 197 -3.45 -5.92 5.04
C ALA A 197 -4.50 -6.70 4.23
N LEU A 198 -5.79 -6.57 4.57
CA LEU A 198 -6.86 -7.16 3.77
C LEU A 198 -6.91 -6.59 2.35
N TYR A 199 -6.83 -5.26 2.21
CA TYR A 199 -6.89 -4.61 0.90
C TYR A 199 -5.71 -5.06 0.03
N GLU A 200 -4.49 -4.98 0.55
CA GLU A 200 -3.26 -5.40 -0.13
C GLU A 200 -3.29 -6.88 -0.52
N TYR A 201 -3.83 -7.73 0.35
CA TYR A 201 -4.02 -9.15 0.05
C TYR A 201 -4.99 -9.38 -1.12
N LEU A 202 -6.08 -8.61 -1.19
CA LEU A 202 -7.11 -8.78 -2.24
C LEU A 202 -6.72 -8.15 -3.58
N THR A 203 -5.94 -7.07 -3.57
CA THR A 203 -5.58 -6.31 -4.78
C THR A 203 -4.16 -6.56 -5.27
N GLY A 204 -3.29 -7.17 -4.45
CA GLY A 204 -1.87 -7.37 -4.78
C GLY A 204 -1.03 -6.10 -4.76
N THR A 205 -1.53 -5.01 -4.18
CA THR A 205 -0.85 -3.70 -4.07
C THR A 205 -0.15 -3.55 -2.72
N ASP A 206 0.93 -2.76 -2.61
CA ASP A 206 1.57 -2.38 -1.33
C ASP A 206 1.65 -0.85 -1.22
N TYR A 207 1.08 -0.28 -0.17
CA TYR A 207 1.04 1.17 0.06
C TYR A 207 2.01 1.69 1.13
N GLY A 208 2.91 0.85 1.65
CA GLY A 208 3.88 1.26 2.66
C GLY A 208 3.24 1.66 4.00
N ASP A 209 4.03 1.72 5.06
CA ASP A 209 3.51 2.01 6.39
C ASP A 209 3.53 3.52 6.70
N ALA A 210 2.39 4.02 7.16
CA ALA A 210 2.18 5.42 7.54
C ALA A 210 2.88 5.83 8.87
N ASP A 211 3.73 4.97 9.40
CA ASP A 211 4.42 5.16 10.66
C ASP A 211 5.93 4.97 10.42
N GLU A 212 6.58 6.03 9.94
CA GLU A 212 8.00 6.06 9.56
C GLU A 212 8.96 5.70 10.73
N THR A 213 8.46 5.55 11.96
CA THR A 213 9.26 5.10 13.12
C THR A 213 8.94 3.67 13.60
N SER A 214 7.96 3.00 12.99
CA SER A 214 7.58 1.62 13.33
C SER A 214 8.20 0.63 12.34
N SER A 215 9.53 0.59 12.29
CA SER A 215 10.27 -0.39 11.51
C SER A 215 10.36 -1.74 12.24
N ARG A 216 9.29 -2.53 12.21
CA ARG A 216 9.36 -4.01 12.25
C ARG A 216 8.23 -4.59 11.39
N PRO A 217 8.50 -5.01 10.15
CA PRO A 217 7.51 -5.66 9.31
C PRO A 217 7.44 -7.12 9.74
N ASN A 218 6.58 -7.45 10.70
CA ASN A 218 6.13 -8.82 10.89
C ASN A 218 4.60 -8.83 10.83
N VAL A 219 4.05 -8.45 9.68
CA VAL A 219 2.68 -8.83 9.34
C VAL A 219 2.74 -10.32 9.07
N VAL A 220 2.63 -11.14 10.12
CA VAL A 220 2.47 -12.59 9.96
C VAL A 220 1.03 -12.81 9.51
N ILE A 221 0.88 -13.09 8.22
CA ILE A 221 -0.37 -13.47 7.57
C ILE A 221 -0.49 -14.98 7.79
N ASP A 222 -1.33 -15.38 8.75
CA ASP A 222 -1.71 -16.79 8.91
C ASP A 222 -3.03 -17.00 8.17
N THR A 223 -2.93 -17.56 6.95
CA THR A 223 -4.08 -17.88 6.11
C THR A 223 -4.67 -19.23 6.54
N VAL A 224 -5.81 -19.19 7.23
CA VAL A 224 -6.61 -20.40 7.47
C VAL A 224 -7.78 -20.38 6.50
N ALA A 225 -7.65 -21.12 5.40
CA ALA A 225 -8.78 -21.48 4.55
C ALA A 225 -9.69 -22.43 5.35
N VAL A 226 -10.87 -21.97 5.74
CA VAL A 226 -11.87 -22.82 6.38
C VAL A 226 -12.80 -23.31 5.29
N GLU A 227 -12.56 -24.54 4.80
CA GLU A 227 -13.57 -25.31 4.10
C GLU A 227 -14.76 -25.53 5.05
N ILE A 228 -15.88 -24.87 4.78
CA ILE A 228 -17.11 -25.08 5.53
C ILE A 228 -17.67 -26.43 5.08
N SER A 229 -17.45 -27.47 5.89
CA SER A 229 -18.06 -28.79 5.70
C SER A 229 -19.56 -28.74 5.98
N GLU A 230 -20.37 -28.83 4.93
CA GLU A 230 -21.78 -29.17 5.07
C GLU A 230 -21.95 -30.69 4.93
N LYS A 231 -21.99 -31.35 6.10
CA LYS A 231 -22.65 -32.63 6.40
C LYS A 231 -22.88 -33.61 5.23
N ALA A 232 -22.09 -34.68 5.22
CA ALA A 232 -22.57 -36.01 4.83
C ALA A 232 -21.84 -37.09 5.64
N ASN A 233 -22.25 -37.28 6.89
CA ASN A 233 -22.00 -38.54 7.59
C ASN A 233 -23.35 -39.19 7.88
N THR A 234 -23.90 -39.85 6.87
CA THR A 234 -25.00 -40.83 6.98
C THR A 234 -24.86 -41.83 5.83
N GLY A 235 -24.17 -42.94 6.09
CA GLY A 235 -24.07 -44.08 5.18
C GLY A 235 -23.30 -45.23 5.84
N ALA A 236 -23.91 -46.41 5.87
CA ALA A 236 -23.55 -47.54 6.72
C ALA A 236 -22.13 -48.11 6.49
N ALA A 237 -21.56 -48.66 7.56
CA ALA A 237 -20.38 -49.52 7.50
C ALA A 237 -20.68 -50.76 6.65
N ILE A 238 -19.84 -51.01 5.63
CA ILE A 238 -19.78 -52.29 4.93
C ILE A 238 -18.37 -52.84 5.12
N GLY A 239 -18.34 -54.08 5.61
CA GLY A 239 -17.15 -54.79 6.03
C GLY A 239 -16.26 -55.31 4.90
N PHE A 240 -15.13 -55.83 5.37
CA PHE A 240 -14.02 -56.48 4.71
C PHE A 240 -14.36 -57.41 3.53
N ASP A 241 -13.49 -57.44 2.53
CA ASP A 241 -12.90 -58.68 2.00
C ASP A 241 -11.60 -58.40 1.23
N ASP A 242 -10.70 -59.38 1.31
CA ASP A 242 -9.29 -59.42 0.91
C ASP A 242 -9.04 -59.68 -0.60
N GLU A 243 -7.83 -59.29 -1.03
CA GLU A 243 -6.95 -59.86 -2.09
C GLU A 243 -7.48 -60.28 -3.48
N GLU A 244 -6.89 -59.71 -4.54
CA GLU A 244 -6.15 -60.39 -5.64
C GLU A 244 -5.65 -59.34 -6.68
N ALA A 245 -4.33 -59.26 -6.96
CA ALA A 245 -3.64 -59.76 -8.16
C ALA A 245 -4.10 -59.09 -9.50
N THR A 246 -3.31 -58.63 -10.48
CA THR A 246 -1.92 -58.86 -10.92
C THR A 246 -1.63 -58.01 -12.20
N ILE A 247 -0.36 -57.59 -12.38
CA ILE A 247 0.46 -57.56 -13.63
C ILE A 247 0.21 -56.54 -14.80
N VAL A 248 1.20 -55.62 -14.94
CA VAL A 248 2.04 -55.19 -16.11
C VAL A 248 1.50 -55.23 -17.56
N THR A 249 1.56 -54.10 -18.30
CA THR A 249 2.38 -53.95 -19.54
C THR A 249 2.41 -52.55 -20.17
N GLU A 250 3.57 -52.29 -20.76
CA GLU A 250 4.09 -51.17 -21.56
C GLU A 250 3.43 -51.07 -22.95
N SER A 251 3.32 -49.87 -23.53
CA SER A 251 3.55 -49.64 -24.97
C SER A 251 3.63 -48.15 -25.33
N ALA A 252 4.69 -47.83 -26.06
CA ALA A 252 5.02 -46.54 -26.66
C ALA A 252 4.20 -46.28 -27.94
N GLN A 253 4.07 -45.00 -28.33
CA GLN A 253 4.05 -44.57 -29.74
C GLN A 253 4.28 -43.05 -29.92
N GLU A 254 5.48 -42.75 -30.41
CA GLU A 254 5.95 -41.82 -31.46
C GLU A 254 5.30 -40.47 -31.82
N ALA A 255 6.21 -39.54 -32.15
CA ALA A 255 6.07 -38.18 -32.65
C ALA A 255 6.01 -38.06 -34.19
N PRO A 256 5.62 -36.89 -34.70
CA PRO A 256 6.44 -36.12 -35.67
C PRO A 256 6.37 -34.59 -35.38
N ALA A 257 7.08 -33.64 -35.97
CA ALA A 257 8.29 -33.53 -36.78
C ALA A 257 8.69 -32.03 -36.83
N TYR A 258 9.94 -31.80 -37.24
CA TYR A 258 10.44 -30.68 -38.06
C TYR A 258 10.89 -29.34 -37.42
N ALA A 259 12.13 -28.97 -37.78
CA ALA A 259 12.89 -27.78 -37.43
C ALA A 259 12.70 -26.62 -38.43
N PRO A 260 13.14 -25.39 -38.11
CA PRO A 260 13.53 -24.43 -39.14
C PRO A 260 15.01 -24.01 -39.07
N GLN A 261 15.52 -23.76 -40.27
CA GLN A 261 16.89 -23.49 -40.66
C GLN A 261 17.39 -22.09 -40.30
N ALA A 262 18.72 -22.00 -40.18
CA ALA A 262 19.51 -20.79 -40.14
C ALA A 262 19.59 -20.10 -41.52
N GLN A 263 19.62 -18.77 -41.51
CA GLN A 263 20.16 -17.96 -42.60
C GLN A 263 21.33 -17.10 -42.10
N THR A 264 22.41 -17.27 -42.83
CA THR A 264 23.72 -16.61 -42.73
C THR A 264 23.66 -15.17 -43.23
N ASN A 265 24.42 -14.27 -42.60
CA ASN A 265 25.09 -13.19 -43.32
C ASN A 265 26.51 -13.01 -42.75
N ALA A 266 27.47 -13.01 -43.67
CA ALA A 266 28.90 -13.03 -43.41
C ALA A 266 29.46 -11.62 -43.18
N ALA A 267 30.39 -11.49 -42.24
CA ALA A 267 31.38 -10.41 -42.20
C ALA A 267 32.70 -10.94 -41.60
N GLN A 268 33.81 -10.50 -42.19
CA GLN A 268 35.18 -11.00 -42.08
C GLN A 268 35.86 -10.79 -40.71
N PRO A 269 36.96 -11.51 -40.39
CA PRO A 269 37.56 -11.53 -39.06
C PRO A 269 38.55 -10.37 -38.85
N ALA A 270 38.43 -9.69 -37.70
CA ALA A 270 39.44 -8.76 -37.18
C ALA A 270 39.89 -9.19 -35.76
N ALA A 271 41.17 -8.95 -35.49
CA ALA A 271 42.02 -9.43 -34.40
C ALA A 271 41.50 -9.21 -32.95
N PRO A 272 42.01 -9.96 -31.95
CA PRO A 272 41.52 -9.88 -30.57
C PRO A 272 41.93 -8.56 -29.91
N VAL A 273 40.94 -7.80 -29.43
CA VAL A 273 41.13 -6.58 -28.64
C VAL A 273 41.12 -6.95 -27.15
N GLN A 274 42.18 -6.52 -26.46
CA GLN A 274 42.44 -6.75 -25.04
C GLN A 274 41.42 -6.02 -24.13
N PRO A 275 41.18 -6.50 -22.90
CA PRO A 275 40.21 -5.86 -21.99
C PRO A 275 40.67 -4.46 -21.56
N VAL A 276 39.75 -3.51 -21.61
CA VAL A 276 39.95 -2.11 -21.22
C VAL A 276 39.90 -2.00 -19.69
N GLU A 277 40.97 -1.44 -19.10
CA GLU A 277 41.04 -1.09 -17.69
C GLU A 277 40.02 0.00 -17.33
N VAL A 278 39.26 -0.24 -16.26
CA VAL A 278 38.32 0.73 -15.68
C VAL A 278 39.12 1.68 -14.78
N TYR A 279 39.25 2.94 -15.19
CA TYR A 279 39.87 3.99 -14.38
C TYR A 279 38.92 4.44 -13.27
N GLN A 280 39.23 4.10 -12.01
CA GLN A 280 38.61 4.69 -10.82
C GLN A 280 39.35 5.99 -10.46
N PRO A 281 38.66 7.13 -10.22
CA PRO A 281 39.32 8.30 -9.66
C PRO A 281 39.66 8.06 -8.19
N GLN A 282 40.96 8.18 -7.85
CA GLN A 282 41.50 8.11 -6.49
C GLN A 282 40.94 9.25 -5.62
N ALA A 283 40.47 8.90 -4.42
CA ALA A 283 40.16 9.84 -3.35
C ALA A 283 41.45 10.32 -2.68
N ASP A 284 41.52 11.63 -2.40
CA ASP A 284 42.63 12.26 -1.67
C ASP A 284 42.82 11.62 -0.27
N PRO A 285 44.07 11.49 0.22
CA PRO A 285 44.34 10.91 1.53
C PRO A 285 43.85 11.83 2.65
N GLN A 286 42.87 11.33 3.41
CA GLN A 286 42.35 11.95 4.62
C GLN A 286 43.42 11.96 5.74
N PRO A 287 43.67 13.08 6.43
CA PRO A 287 44.63 13.12 7.53
C PRO A 287 44.15 12.33 8.75
N ALA A 288 45.08 11.66 9.42
CA ALA A 288 44.84 10.77 10.56
C ALA A 288 44.16 11.48 11.76
N PRO A 289 43.30 10.79 12.51
CA PRO A 289 42.67 11.36 13.71
C PRO A 289 43.68 11.49 14.84
N ALA A 290 43.85 12.71 15.36
CA ALA A 290 44.63 12.98 16.56
C ALA A 290 43.94 12.38 17.80
N TYR A 291 44.48 11.28 18.30
CA TYR A 291 44.24 10.82 19.67
C TYR A 291 44.97 11.74 20.64
N ASN A 292 44.23 12.60 21.36
CA ASN A 292 44.66 13.10 22.67
C ASN A 292 43.48 13.77 23.41
N ALA A 293 42.83 13.00 24.27
CA ALA A 293 42.05 13.54 25.38
C ALA A 293 42.38 12.72 26.65
N PRO A 294 42.87 13.36 27.73
CA PRO A 294 43.24 12.65 28.95
C PRO A 294 41.99 12.11 29.66
N ARG A 295 42.03 10.81 29.98
CA ARG A 295 41.02 10.11 30.79
C ARG A 295 40.95 10.76 32.18
N ARG A 296 39.76 11.20 32.59
CA ARG A 296 39.49 11.57 33.99
C ARG A 296 39.37 10.29 34.83
N PRO A 297 39.96 10.23 36.03
CA PRO A 297 39.86 9.07 36.90
C PRO A 297 38.46 8.97 37.50
N GLY A 298 37.94 7.74 37.58
CA GLY A 298 36.59 7.45 38.04
C GLY A 298 36.40 7.61 39.54
N PHE A 299 35.19 8.03 39.88
CA PHE A 299 34.42 7.72 41.09
C PHE A 299 32.95 7.69 40.68
#